data_AF-A0A2A4GUX6-F1
#
_entry.id   AF-A0A2A4GUX6-F1
#
_cell.length_a   1.000
_cell.length_b   1.000
_cell.length_c   1.000
_cell.angle_alpha   90.00
_cell.angle_beta   90.00
_cell.angle_gamma   90.00
#
_symmetry.space_group_name_H-M   'P 1'
#
loop_
_entity.id
_entity.type
_entity.pdbx_description
1 polymer ?
#
loop_
_entity_poly.entity_id
_entity_poly.type
_entity_poly.pdbx_seq_one_letter_code
_entity_poly.pdbx_strand_id
1 'polypeptide(L)'
;MNNITIILVLLPAELQRMLVNKYLDNVLTYFMSNDILDEKLAYYLSSLANKINTIEYHEMVANIYHVHFNYVESAYNLAYYHYWQSLEASQFKDQNLLKEFLELLDEPDFDMITKENIKMVANKVLEKEPENDLAIKYAKS
;
A
#
# COMPACT_ATOMS: atom_id res chain seq x y z
N MET A 1 27.56 -7.47 3.15
CA MET A 1 26.25 -7.54 3.85
C MET A 1 25.22 -6.85 2.96
N ASN A 2 24.14 -7.52 2.57
CA ASN A 2 23.13 -6.92 1.69
C ASN A 2 22.37 -5.82 2.45
N ASN A 3 22.09 -4.70 1.80
CA ASN A 3 21.31 -3.58 2.32
C ASN A 3 19.89 -3.97 2.81
N ILE A 4 19.35 -5.11 2.34
CA ILE A 4 18.12 -5.72 2.86
C ILE A 4 18.35 -6.35 4.24
N THR A 5 19.45 -7.08 4.41
CA THR A 5 19.84 -7.72 5.68
C THR A 5 20.03 -6.68 6.78
N ILE A 6 20.55 -5.49 6.45
CA ILE A 6 20.73 -4.39 7.41
C ILE A 6 19.39 -3.87 7.93
N ILE A 7 18.37 -3.74 7.07
CA ILE A 7 17.05 -3.26 7.52
C ILE A 7 16.34 -4.33 8.35
N LEU A 8 16.42 -5.60 7.93
CA LEU A 8 15.78 -6.69 8.65
C LEU A 8 16.26 -6.78 10.11
N VAL A 9 17.56 -6.61 10.38
CA VAL A 9 18.08 -6.66 11.75
C VAL A 9 17.65 -5.49 12.65
N LEU A 10 17.09 -4.42 12.08
CA LEU A 10 16.52 -3.29 12.84
C LEU A 10 15.08 -3.57 13.30
N LEU A 11 14.44 -4.61 12.79
CA LEU A 11 13.08 -4.98 13.16
C LEU A 11 13.08 -5.93 14.38
N PRO A 12 12.03 -5.93 15.20
CA PRO A 12 11.78 -6.97 16.19
C PRO A 12 11.86 -8.38 15.61
N ALA A 13 12.35 -9.34 16.38
CA ALA A 13 12.56 -10.72 15.93
C ALA A 13 11.27 -11.38 15.40
N GLU A 14 10.10 -11.00 15.92
CA GLU A 14 8.82 -11.50 15.44
C GLU A 14 8.49 -11.00 14.03
N LEU A 15 8.64 -9.70 13.79
CA LEU A 15 8.50 -9.11 12.46
C LEU A 15 9.52 -9.71 11.48
N GLN A 16 10.77 -9.91 11.89
CA GLN A 16 11.76 -10.61 11.06
C GLN A 16 11.28 -12.00 10.64
N ARG A 17 10.75 -12.80 11.58
CA ARG A 17 10.21 -14.14 11.28
C ARG A 17 9.04 -14.08 10.30
N MET A 18 8.11 -13.14 10.47
CA MET A 18 6.98 -12.96 9.56
C MET A 18 7.46 -12.65 8.13
N LEU A 19 8.41 -11.73 7.99
CA LEU A 19 8.95 -11.33 6.69
C LEU A 19 9.77 -12.43 6.00
N VAL A 20 10.58 -13.17 6.75
CA VAL A 20 11.37 -14.30 6.21
C VAL A 20 10.45 -15.42 5.73
N ASN A 21 9.36 -15.70 6.46
CA ASN A 21 8.40 -16.74 6.11
C ASN A 21 7.29 -16.25 5.17
N LYS A 22 7.35 -15.01 4.67
CA LYS A 22 6.35 -14.40 3.77
C LYS A 22 4.94 -14.35 4.34
N TYR A 23 4.80 -14.20 5.65
CA TYR A 23 3.53 -13.99 6.34
C TYR A 23 3.20 -12.49 6.42
N LEU A 24 3.07 -11.85 5.26
CA LEU A 24 2.94 -10.39 5.17
C LEU A 24 1.60 -9.89 5.74
N ASP A 25 0.51 -10.64 5.55
CA ASP A 25 -0.81 -10.31 6.11
C ASP A 25 -0.82 -10.25 7.64
N ASN A 26 0.05 -11.04 8.29
CA ASN A 26 0.18 -11.06 9.75
C ASN A 26 0.89 -9.81 10.30
N VAL A 27 1.58 -9.04 9.45
CA VAL A 27 2.33 -7.87 9.90
C VAL A 27 1.38 -6.78 10.40
N LEU A 28 0.31 -6.45 9.65
CA LEU A 28 -0.68 -5.49 10.14
C LEU A 28 -1.31 -5.96 11.47
N THR A 29 -1.66 -7.25 11.55
CA THR A 29 -2.21 -7.85 12.77
C THR A 29 -1.25 -7.70 13.95
N TYR A 30 0.06 -7.84 13.73
CA TYR A 30 1.07 -7.62 14.76
C TYR A 30 1.06 -6.18 15.28
N PHE A 31 0.98 -5.17 14.40
CA PHE A 31 0.91 -3.76 14.81
C PHE A 31 -0.34 -3.49 15.63
N MET A 32 -1.50 -3.92 15.14
CA MET A 32 -2.80 -3.68 15.79
C MET A 32 -2.92 -4.42 17.13
N SER A 33 -2.56 -5.71 17.18
CA SER A 33 -2.75 -6.54 18.38
C SER A 33 -1.84 -6.15 19.54
N ASN A 34 -0.69 -5.55 19.23
CA ASN A 34 0.29 -5.12 20.23
C ASN A 34 0.31 -3.60 20.44
N ASP A 35 -0.63 -2.86 19.83
CA ASP A 35 -0.72 -1.40 19.89
C ASP A 35 0.64 -0.71 19.64
N ILE A 36 1.31 -1.11 18.56
CA ILE A 36 2.68 -0.67 18.27
C ILE A 36 2.68 0.78 17.81
N LEU A 37 3.08 1.71 18.66
CA LEU A 37 3.15 3.15 18.33
C LEU A 37 4.50 3.59 17.75
N ASP A 38 5.48 2.68 17.61
CA ASP A 38 6.82 3.04 17.09
C ASP A 38 6.81 3.18 15.56
N GLU A 39 6.60 4.41 15.09
CA GLU A 39 6.61 4.80 13.68
C GLU A 39 7.91 4.43 12.95
N LYS A 40 9.05 4.27 13.65
CA LYS A 40 10.31 3.86 13.02
C LYS A 40 10.19 2.47 12.41
N LEU A 41 9.37 1.59 12.98
CA LEU A 41 9.13 0.26 12.42
C LEU A 41 8.39 0.35 11.08
N ALA A 42 7.38 1.21 10.98
CA ALA A 42 6.69 1.48 9.72
C ALA A 42 7.66 2.06 8.67
N TYR A 43 8.54 2.97 9.08
CA TYR A 43 9.58 3.52 8.20
C TYR A 43 10.58 2.45 7.70
N TYR A 44 11.02 1.54 8.57
CA TYR A 44 11.90 0.44 8.18
C TYR A 44 11.21 -0.53 7.23
N LEU A 45 9.93 -0.83 7.46
CA LEU A 45 9.13 -1.67 6.55
C LEU A 45 8.91 -0.99 5.19
N SER A 46 8.64 0.32 5.16
CA SER A 46 8.57 1.13 3.93
C SER A 46 9.88 1.09 3.15
N SER A 47 11.01 1.28 3.84
CA SER A 47 12.34 1.18 3.24
C SER A 47 12.64 -0.22 2.71
N LEU A 48 12.14 -1.25 3.37
CA LEU A 48 12.25 -2.64 2.92
C LEU A 48 11.40 -2.90 1.67
N ALA A 49 10.15 -2.41 1.67
CA ALA A 49 9.23 -2.54 0.55
C ALA A 49 9.82 -1.92 -0.71
N ASN A 50 10.38 -0.71 -0.64
CA ASN A 50 11.05 -0.07 -1.78
C ASN A 50 12.28 -0.83 -2.30
N LYS A 51 12.98 -1.59 -1.44
CA LYS A 51 14.13 -2.40 -1.86
C LYS A 51 13.73 -3.73 -2.51
N ILE A 52 12.65 -4.34 -2.03
CA ILE A 52 12.15 -5.61 -2.56
C ILE A 52 11.29 -5.36 -3.80
N ASN A 53 10.52 -4.28 -3.80
CA ASN A 53 9.72 -3.76 -4.90
C ASN A 53 8.75 -4.81 -5.48
N THR A 54 8.00 -5.49 -4.60
CA THR A 54 6.90 -6.38 -4.98
C THR A 54 5.58 -5.83 -4.48
N ILE A 55 4.49 -6.24 -5.15
CA ILE A 55 3.11 -5.83 -4.85
C ILE A 55 2.82 -6.04 -3.36
N GLU A 56 3.08 -7.25 -2.86
CA GLU A 56 2.67 -7.67 -1.52
C GLU A 56 3.39 -6.90 -0.41
N TYR A 57 4.64 -6.47 -0.65
CA TYR A 57 5.37 -5.64 0.32
C TYR A 57 4.86 -4.21 0.33
N HIS A 58 4.48 -3.67 -0.82
CA HIS A 58 3.88 -2.35 -0.89
C HIS A 58 2.50 -2.33 -0.25
N GLU A 59 1.64 -3.29 -0.55
CA GLU A 59 0.31 -3.39 0.09
C GLU A 59 0.41 -3.58 1.60
N MET A 60 1.33 -4.42 2.08
CA MET A 60 1.58 -4.59 3.51
C MET A 60 1.88 -3.24 4.19
N VAL A 61 2.76 -2.42 3.61
CA VAL A 61 3.12 -1.13 4.21
C VAL A 61 2.01 -0.09 4.04
N ALA A 62 1.33 -0.10 2.89
CA ALA A 62 0.21 0.80 2.64
C ALA A 62 -0.87 0.60 3.71
N ASN A 63 -1.23 -0.65 3.98
CA ASN A 63 -2.22 -1.01 5.00
C ASN A 63 -1.78 -0.63 6.41
N ILE A 64 -0.48 -0.71 6.74
CA ILE A 64 0.04 -0.26 8.05
C ILE A 64 -0.17 1.25 8.24
N TYR A 65 0.14 2.06 7.23
CA TYR A 65 -0.11 3.50 7.32
C TYR A 65 -1.60 3.86 7.27
N HIS A 66 -2.36 3.17 6.42
CA HIS A 66 -3.77 3.44 6.20
C HIS A 66 -4.65 3.04 7.38
N VAL A 67 -4.34 1.93 8.07
CA VAL A 67 -5.20 1.38 9.12
C VAL A 67 -4.66 1.65 10.51
N HIS A 68 -3.36 1.44 10.73
CA HIS A 68 -2.79 1.49 12.09
C HIS A 68 -2.21 2.86 12.44
N PHE A 69 -1.44 3.47 11.53
CA PHE A 69 -0.82 4.78 11.75
C PHE A 69 -1.60 5.94 11.11
N ASN A 70 -2.89 5.78 10.83
CA ASN A 70 -3.69 6.79 10.10
C ASN A 70 -3.78 8.16 10.78
N TYR A 71 -3.45 8.24 12.07
CA TYR A 71 -3.36 9.46 12.85
C TYR A 71 -2.04 10.23 12.67
N VAL A 72 -1.03 9.62 12.04
CA VAL A 72 0.30 10.22 11.85
C VAL A 72 0.25 11.22 10.69
N GLU A 73 0.91 12.36 10.86
CA GLU A 73 1.07 13.35 9.80
C GLU A 73 1.72 12.70 8.58
N SER A 74 1.05 12.77 7.41
CA SER A 74 1.44 12.11 6.15
C SER A 74 1.18 10.60 6.05
N ALA A 75 0.48 9.96 6.99
CA ALA A 75 0.15 8.54 6.89
C ALA A 75 -0.57 8.19 5.58
N TYR A 76 -1.61 8.95 5.23
CA TYR A 76 -2.35 8.77 3.98
C TYR A 76 -1.50 9.03 2.74
N ASN A 77 -0.57 9.99 2.77
CA ASN A 77 0.40 10.20 1.69
C ASN A 77 1.32 8.98 1.50
N LEU A 78 1.77 8.38 2.59
CA LEU A 78 2.63 7.19 2.56
C LEU A 78 1.86 5.93 2.16
N ALA A 79 0.60 5.81 2.59
CA ALA A 79 -0.31 4.76 2.16
C ALA A 79 -0.54 4.84 0.65
N TYR A 80 -0.93 6.01 0.15
CA TYR A 80 -1.10 6.27 -1.28
C TYR A 80 0.18 5.98 -2.07
N TYR A 81 1.34 6.45 -1.61
CA TYR A 81 2.61 6.17 -2.25
C TYR A 81 2.81 4.66 -2.47
N HIS A 82 2.55 3.85 -1.44
CA HIS A 82 2.71 2.41 -1.53
C HIS A 82 1.62 1.72 -2.35
N TYR A 83 0.35 2.10 -2.24
CA TYR A 83 -0.68 1.61 -3.16
C TYR A 83 -0.35 1.93 -4.61
N TRP A 84 0.21 3.11 -4.89
CA TRP A 84 0.66 3.44 -6.25
C TRP A 84 1.84 2.58 -6.70
N GLN A 85 2.83 2.34 -5.82
CA GLN A 85 3.94 1.45 -6.13
C GLN A 85 3.47 0.01 -6.41
N SER A 86 2.41 -0.50 -5.75
CA SER A 86 1.85 -1.81 -6.08
C SER A 86 1.21 -1.84 -7.47
N LEU A 87 0.50 -0.78 -7.87
CA LEU A 87 0.00 -0.61 -9.23
C LEU A 87 1.14 -0.58 -10.26
N GLU A 88 2.20 0.19 -10.01
CA GLU A 88 3.37 0.27 -10.90
C GLU A 88 4.11 -1.07 -11.01
N ALA A 89 4.28 -1.79 -9.89
CA ALA A 89 4.88 -3.13 -9.85
C ALA A 89 4.06 -4.14 -10.67
N SER A 90 2.72 -4.01 -10.67
CA SER A 90 1.82 -4.78 -11.53
C SER A 90 1.80 -4.30 -13.00
N GLN A 91 2.50 -3.22 -13.32
CA GLN A 91 2.44 -2.50 -14.60
C GLN A 91 1.02 -2.08 -14.99
N PHE A 92 0.17 -1.78 -14.00
CA PHE A 92 -1.26 -1.47 -14.17
C PHE A 92 -2.03 -2.56 -14.93
N LYS A 93 -1.65 -3.84 -14.75
CA LYS A 93 -2.30 -4.98 -15.43
C LYS A 93 -3.23 -5.77 -14.53
N ASP A 94 -3.02 -5.70 -13.22
CA ASP A 94 -3.83 -6.38 -12.23
C ASP A 94 -5.15 -5.64 -12.03
N GLN A 95 -6.26 -6.29 -12.37
CA GLN A 95 -7.58 -5.66 -12.29
C GLN A 95 -8.09 -5.53 -10.86
N ASN A 96 -7.69 -6.41 -9.96
CA ASN A 96 -8.13 -6.33 -8.57
C ASN A 96 -7.47 -5.14 -7.90
N LEU A 97 -6.14 -4.99 -8.05
CA LEU A 97 -5.42 -3.84 -7.50
C LEU A 97 -5.96 -2.50 -8.03
N LEU A 98 -6.27 -2.43 -9.33
CA LEU A 98 -6.83 -1.21 -9.92
C LEU A 98 -8.21 -0.87 -9.34
N LYS A 99 -9.06 -1.88 -9.08
CA LYS A 99 -10.39 -1.68 -8.49
C LYS A 99 -10.28 -1.30 -7.02
N GLU A 100 -9.48 -2.03 -6.24
CA GLU A 100 -9.20 -1.73 -4.84
C GLU A 100 -8.67 -0.29 -4.69
N PHE A 101 -7.77 0.15 -5.57
CA PHE A 101 -7.30 1.53 -5.57
C PHE A 101 -8.43 2.56 -5.75
N LEU A 102 -9.40 2.29 -6.62
CA LEU A 102 -10.55 3.18 -6.82
C LEU A 102 -11.51 3.16 -5.64
N GLU A 103 -11.63 2.03 -4.93
CA GLU A 103 -12.46 1.91 -3.73
C GLU A 103 -11.92 2.77 -2.58
N LEU A 104 -10.59 2.88 -2.45
CA LEU A 104 -9.94 3.77 -1.46
C LEU A 104 -10.34 5.25 -1.64
N LEU A 105 -10.70 5.67 -2.85
CA LEU A 105 -11.07 7.06 -3.15
C LEU A 105 -12.42 7.48 -2.59
N ASP A 106 -13.21 6.55 -2.04
CA ASP A 106 -14.43 6.90 -1.29
C ASP A 106 -14.13 7.35 0.15
N GLU A 107 -12.89 7.19 0.62
CA GLU A 107 -12.46 7.69 1.93
C GLU A 107 -12.00 9.16 1.86
N PRO A 108 -12.43 10.01 2.82
CA PRO A 108 -12.22 11.47 2.74
C PRO A 108 -10.74 11.88 2.76
N ASP A 109 -9.88 11.06 3.36
CA ASP A 109 -8.47 11.39 3.54
C ASP A 109 -7.61 11.11 2.29
N PHE A 110 -8.21 10.60 1.20
CA PHE A 110 -7.54 10.41 -0.10
C PHE A 110 -7.75 11.54 -1.12
N ASP A 111 -8.32 12.68 -0.69
CA ASP A 111 -8.47 13.89 -1.52
C ASP A 111 -7.15 14.44 -2.08
N MET A 112 -5.99 13.99 -1.56
CA MET A 112 -4.67 14.37 -2.07
C MET A 112 -4.31 13.75 -3.44
N ILE A 113 -5.03 12.72 -3.89
CA ILE A 113 -4.73 12.02 -5.15
C ILE A 113 -5.16 12.89 -6.33
N THR A 114 -4.27 13.05 -7.32
CA THR A 114 -4.57 13.88 -8.48
C THR A 114 -5.69 13.28 -9.34
N LYS A 115 -6.56 14.14 -9.86
CA LYS A 115 -7.61 13.73 -10.82
C LYS A 115 -7.05 13.00 -12.03
N GLU A 116 -5.84 13.33 -12.45
CA GLU A 116 -5.16 12.67 -13.57
C GLU A 116 -4.85 11.20 -13.26
N ASN A 117 -4.30 10.92 -12.08
CA ASN A 117 -4.00 9.56 -11.65
C ASN A 117 -5.28 8.74 -11.47
N ILE A 118 -6.31 9.33 -10.86
CA ILE A 118 -7.63 8.71 -10.71
C ILE A 118 -8.20 8.32 -12.08
N LYS A 119 -8.21 9.25 -13.05
CA LYS A 119 -8.69 8.97 -14.42
C LYS A 119 -7.88 7.89 -15.11
N MET A 120 -6.56 7.91 -14.94
CA MET A 120 -5.68 6.92 -15.56
C MET A 120 -6.04 5.52 -15.07
N VAL A 121 -6.16 5.33 -13.75
CA VAL A 121 -6.54 4.04 -13.14
C VAL A 121 -7.96 3.63 -13.57
N ALA A 122 -8.91 4.55 -13.52
CA ALA A 122 -10.29 4.29 -13.95
C ALA A 122 -10.36 3.81 -15.41
N ASN A 123 -9.67 4.49 -16.33
CA ASN A 123 -9.63 4.07 -17.73
C ASN A 123 -8.99 2.69 -17.91
N LYS A 124 -7.98 2.34 -17.10
CA LYS A 124 -7.36 1.01 -17.12
C LYS A 124 -8.30 -0.12 -16.69
N VAL A 125 -9.23 0.16 -15.79
CA VAL A 125 -10.31 -0.79 -15.45
C VAL A 125 -11.28 -0.90 -16.63
N LEU A 126 -11.72 0.23 -17.21
CA LEU A 126 -12.68 0.25 -18.32
C LEU A 126 -12.17 -0.42 -19.61
N GLU A 127 -10.84 -0.48 -19.83
CA GLU A 127 -10.23 -1.24 -20.93
C GLU A 127 -10.64 -2.72 -20.93
N LYS A 128 -10.90 -3.31 -19.76
CA LYS A 128 -11.30 -4.72 -19.61
C LYS A 128 -12.73 -4.90 -19.11
N GLU A 129 -13.24 -3.97 -18.30
CA GLU A 129 -14.59 -3.98 -17.73
C GLU A 129 -15.33 -2.67 -18.09
N PRO A 130 -15.83 -2.50 -19.33
CA PRO A 130 -16.42 -1.23 -19.79
C PRO A 130 -17.68 -0.79 -19.03
N GLU A 131 -18.35 -1.72 -18.36
CA GLU A 131 -19.59 -1.50 -17.60
C GLU A 131 -19.34 -1.32 -16.10
N ASN A 132 -18.07 -1.18 -15.66
CA ASN A 132 -17.74 -1.02 -14.24
C ASN A 132 -18.18 0.36 -13.72
N ASP A 133 -19.22 0.41 -12.89
CA ASP A 133 -19.83 1.64 -12.39
C ASP A 133 -18.85 2.56 -11.63
N LEU A 134 -17.98 1.97 -10.81
CA LEU A 134 -16.99 2.71 -10.02
C LEU A 134 -15.97 3.40 -10.94
N ALA A 135 -15.45 2.67 -11.92
CA ALA A 135 -14.54 3.23 -12.90
C ALA A 135 -15.21 4.29 -13.79
N ILE A 136 -16.49 4.10 -14.19
CA ILE A 136 -17.25 5.10 -14.94
C ILE A 136 -17.40 6.41 -14.14
N LYS A 137 -17.68 6.32 -12.83
CA LYS A 137 -17.76 7.47 -11.92
C LYS A 137 -16.47 8.28 -11.97
N TYR A 138 -15.32 7.62 -11.82
CA TYR A 138 -14.02 8.29 -11.71
C TYR A 138 -13.40 8.73 -13.05
N ALA A 139 -13.73 8.07 -14.16
CA ALA A 139 -13.26 8.48 -15.49
C ALA A 139 -13.84 9.85 -15.93
N LYS A 140 -15.03 10.22 -15.41
CA LYS A 140 -15.77 11.43 -15.79
C LYS A 140 -15.51 12.66 -14.91
N SER A 141 -14.90 12.49 -13.73
CA SER A 141 -14.65 13.55 -12.71
C SER A 141 -13.57 14.58 -13.06
#